data_AF-A0AAR2L274-F1
#
_entry.id   AF-A0AAR2L274-F1
#
_cell.length_a   1.000
_cell.length_b   1.000
_cell.length_c   1.000
_cell.angle_alpha   90.00
_cell.angle_beta   90.00
_cell.angle_gamma   90.00
#
_symmetry.space_group_name_H-M   'P 1'
#
loop_
_entity.id
_entity.type
_entity.pdbx_description
1 polymer ?
#
loop_
_entity_poly.entity_id
_entity_poly.type
_entity_poly.pdbx_seq_one_letter_code
_entity_poly.pdbx_strand_id
1 'polypeptide(L)'
;MSRSSYASSQSSSYRRAFGGPGFISPPMSRAMFSRSSLGGSGGSHVSSRVYEVTKTASSSPGYSGYRASTYALPSLSAGVSRSYASGLGETLDFNLADALNQEFLQTRTNEKAELQHLNDRFASYIEKVRFLEQQNQALVVEVERMRGREPTRIADLYEEEMRELRRQVEVVTNQRSRVEVERDNLADDLQKLKLRLQDEIAQREEAENNLAAFRADVDAATLARLDLERRIETLQEEIAFLKKIHEEEIRELQAQMQETQVQIQMDLSKPDLTGALRDIRTQYEAIAAKNIAEAEDWYKSKVSDLNQAVTKNNEALKQAKLETMEFRHQIQSYTCEIDSLKGTNESLMRQMRDMEDRHGREASGFQDTIARLEAEIANMKDEMARHLREYQDLLNVKMALDVEIATYRKLLEGEESRITLPMQTYSTISFRETSPEHQQRASETHSKKTVLIKTIETRDGEVTHTHTHTHTHTHTHTHTHTHTQNNLNFRHTSFVIQPVQTSVSTAPCRSAYEL
;
A
#
# COMPACT_ATOMS: atom_id res chain seq x y z
N MET A 1 -11.93 67.23 -7.19
CA MET A 1 -10.48 67.52 -7.18
C MET A 1 -10.09 67.65 -5.72
N SER A 2 -9.56 66.59 -5.11
CA SER A 2 -8.17 66.48 -4.62
C SER A 2 -7.86 67.48 -3.49
N ARG A 3 -7.28 67.14 -2.33
CA ARG A 3 -6.78 65.90 -1.73
C ARG A 3 -6.41 66.25 -0.28
N SER A 4 -6.44 65.25 0.59
CA SER A 4 -5.54 64.94 1.72
C SER A 4 -5.12 65.99 2.76
N SER A 5 -5.31 65.59 4.03
CA SER A 5 -4.30 65.76 5.08
C SER A 5 -4.35 64.56 6.03
N TYR A 6 -3.25 63.79 6.11
CA TYR A 6 -2.95 62.81 7.15
C TYR A 6 -1.56 63.13 7.72
N ALA A 7 -1.46 63.23 9.03
CA ALA A 7 -0.23 63.17 9.84
C ALA A 7 -0.60 62.27 11.04
N SER A 8 -0.12 61.04 11.16
CA SER A 8 1.20 60.55 11.55
C SER A 8 1.49 60.60 13.07
N SER A 9 1.39 59.40 13.68
CA SER A 9 2.44 58.77 14.52
C SER A 9 2.40 58.88 16.06
N GLN A 10 2.78 57.73 16.66
CA GLN A 10 3.34 57.47 18.02
C GLN A 10 2.31 57.26 19.15
N SER A 11 2.41 56.30 20.08
CA SER A 11 3.45 55.32 20.45
C SER A 11 2.95 54.35 21.54
N SER A 12 3.51 53.13 21.57
CA SER A 12 3.98 52.35 22.75
C SER A 12 3.02 51.97 23.89
N SER A 13 3.01 50.68 24.28
CA SER A 13 3.01 50.33 25.71
C SER A 13 3.51 48.91 26.00
N TYR A 14 4.26 48.81 27.10
CA TYR A 14 4.99 47.68 27.65
C TYR A 14 4.25 47.15 28.89
N ARG A 15 4.19 45.81 29.05
CA ARG A 15 3.96 44.94 30.25
C ARG A 15 3.05 45.42 31.42
N ARG A 16 2.20 44.51 31.95
CA ARG A 16 2.45 43.66 33.15
C ARG A 16 1.19 42.89 33.61
N ALA A 17 1.45 41.75 34.23
CA ALA A 17 0.52 40.76 34.79
C ALA A 17 -0.13 41.18 36.12
N PHE A 18 -1.29 40.60 36.42
CA PHE A 18 -1.72 40.18 37.77
C PHE A 18 -2.71 39.01 37.65
N GLY A 19 -2.65 38.08 38.61
CA GLY A 19 -3.51 36.89 38.68
C GLY A 19 -4.45 36.86 39.89
N GLY A 20 -5.52 36.08 39.75
CA GLY A 20 -6.36 35.44 40.79
C GLY A 20 -7.41 36.32 41.51
N PRO A 21 -8.42 35.74 42.21
CA PRO A 21 -8.70 34.33 42.50
C PRO A 21 -10.16 33.88 42.19
N GLY A 22 -10.50 32.62 42.49
CA GLY A 22 -11.63 31.87 41.93
C GLY A 22 -12.99 31.92 42.66
N PHE A 23 -13.94 31.17 42.10
CA PHE A 23 -15.17 30.70 42.74
C PHE A 23 -15.55 29.30 42.20
N ILE A 24 -16.13 28.49 43.08
CA ILE A 24 -16.29 27.04 43.03
C ILE A 24 -17.79 26.66 42.88
N SER A 25 -18.04 25.58 42.11
CA SER A 25 -19.23 24.68 42.03
C SER A 25 -20.34 24.99 41.01
N PRO A 26 -21.10 23.97 40.54
CA PRO A 26 -20.70 22.63 40.04
C PRO A 26 -21.38 22.30 38.68
N PRO A 27 -21.09 21.14 38.05
CA PRO A 27 -22.21 20.50 37.35
C PRO A 27 -22.33 18.99 37.54
N MET A 28 -23.59 18.57 37.41
CA MET A 28 -24.12 17.22 37.45
C MET A 28 -23.62 16.33 36.31
N SER A 29 -23.41 15.07 36.70
CA SER A 29 -23.65 13.82 35.99
C SER A 29 -24.12 13.88 34.53
N ARG A 30 -23.27 13.38 33.62
CA ARG A 30 -23.74 12.52 32.54
C ARG A 30 -22.68 11.47 32.22
N ALA A 31 -23.11 10.21 32.35
CA ALA A 31 -22.38 9.06 31.86
C ALA A 31 -22.10 9.20 30.36
N MET A 32 -21.02 8.57 29.90
CA MET A 32 -20.91 7.69 28.72
C MET A 32 -19.42 7.55 28.34
N PHE A 33 -18.93 6.31 28.43
CA PHE A 33 -17.76 5.74 27.74
C PHE A 33 -16.38 6.38 27.94
N SER A 34 -15.69 5.91 28.98
CA SER A 34 -14.22 5.83 28.97
C SER A 34 -13.77 4.91 27.83
N ARG A 35 -13.16 5.49 26.81
CA ARG A 35 -12.31 4.76 25.87
C ARG A 35 -11.00 4.47 26.61
N SER A 36 -10.78 3.20 26.92
CA SER A 36 -9.55 2.72 27.56
C SER A 36 -8.33 3.15 26.73
N SER A 37 -7.45 3.91 27.36
CA SER A 37 -6.08 4.10 26.92
C SER A 37 -5.36 2.76 27.00
N LEU A 38 -4.91 2.27 25.85
CA LEU A 38 -3.93 1.19 25.79
C LEU A 38 -2.55 1.81 26.05
N GLY A 39 -2.21 2.02 27.33
CA GLY A 39 -0.81 1.85 27.77
C GLY A 39 -0.59 0.34 27.87
N GLY A 40 0.40 -0.27 27.24
CA GLY A 40 1.78 0.19 27.24
C GLY A 40 2.46 -0.34 28.49
N SER A 41 2.64 -1.67 28.60
CA SER A 41 3.79 -2.30 29.27
C SER A 41 3.72 -3.81 29.11
N GLY A 42 4.86 -4.46 28.88
CA GLY A 42 4.99 -5.92 28.96
C GLY A 42 5.52 -6.63 27.72
N GLY A 43 6.33 -5.97 26.88
CA GLY A 43 7.18 -6.67 25.92
C GLY A 43 8.31 -7.39 26.65
N SER A 44 8.06 -8.63 27.08
CA SER A 44 9.08 -9.52 27.61
C SER A 44 10.04 -9.90 26.50
N HIS A 45 11.14 -9.17 26.43
CA HIS A 45 12.30 -9.49 25.62
C HIS A 45 12.81 -10.90 25.97
N VAL A 46 12.51 -11.89 25.14
CA VAL A 46 13.27 -13.14 25.15
C VAL A 46 14.60 -12.84 24.47
N SER A 47 15.58 -12.65 25.33
CA SER A 47 17.02 -12.61 25.08
C SER A 47 17.43 -13.71 24.09
N SER A 48 17.61 -13.36 22.82
CA SER A 48 18.49 -14.13 21.95
C SER A 48 19.91 -13.77 22.37
N ARG A 49 20.54 -14.68 23.11
CA ARG A 49 21.99 -14.66 23.34
C ARG A 49 22.67 -14.87 21.99
N VAL A 50 22.94 -13.77 21.30
CA VAL A 50 24.00 -13.71 20.29
C VAL A 50 25.30 -13.84 21.07
N TYR A 51 25.95 -14.99 20.96
CA TYR A 51 27.37 -15.05 21.29
C TYR A 51 28.11 -14.22 20.24
N GLU A 52 28.76 -13.15 20.70
CA GLU A 52 29.85 -12.51 20.00
C GLU A 52 30.88 -13.57 19.60
N VAL A 53 31.26 -13.60 18.32
CA VAL A 53 32.61 -13.97 17.94
C VAL A 53 33.15 -12.80 17.13
N THR A 54 33.81 -11.90 17.84
CA THR A 54 34.58 -10.80 17.26
C THR A 54 35.83 -11.36 16.57
N LYS A 55 36.10 -10.75 15.42
CA LYS A 55 37.27 -10.92 14.56
C LYS A 55 38.58 -11.06 15.33
N THR A 56 39.42 -12.00 14.92
CA THR A 56 40.87 -11.77 14.75
C THR A 56 41.47 -12.83 13.84
N ALA A 57 42.06 -12.36 12.74
CA ALA A 57 43.11 -13.07 12.05
C ALA A 57 44.25 -13.41 13.02
N SER A 58 44.72 -14.65 12.99
CA SER A 58 46.07 -15.06 13.42
C SER A 58 46.36 -16.38 12.69
N SER A 59 47.34 -16.41 11.79
CA SER A 59 48.78 -16.52 12.09
C SER A 59 49.08 -17.82 12.83
N SER A 60 49.78 -18.73 12.14
CA SER A 60 50.34 -19.99 12.65
C SER A 60 51.17 -19.82 13.94
N PRO A 61 51.35 -20.90 14.72
CA PRO A 61 52.56 -21.76 14.60
C PRO A 61 52.18 -23.26 14.65
N GLY A 62 52.88 -24.24 14.06
CA GLY A 62 54.31 -24.45 13.99
C GLY A 62 54.76 -25.41 15.11
N TYR A 63 54.98 -26.70 14.80
CA TYR A 63 55.94 -27.70 15.34
C TYR A 63 55.47 -29.10 14.88
N SER A 64 56.12 -29.80 13.96
CA SER A 64 57.45 -30.45 13.92
C SER A 64 57.35 -31.96 14.19
N GLY A 65 57.92 -32.74 13.28
CA GLY A 65 57.97 -34.20 13.31
C GLY A 65 58.81 -34.78 12.16
N TYR A 66 59.98 -34.18 11.93
CA TYR A 66 61.20 -34.73 11.34
C TYR A 66 61.09 -35.86 10.29
N ARG A 67 61.35 -35.50 9.03
CA ARG A 67 62.14 -36.35 8.11
C ARG A 67 63.43 -35.62 7.78
N ALA A 68 64.54 -36.12 8.31
CA ALA A 68 65.89 -35.89 7.78
C ALA A 68 66.29 -37.18 7.04
N SER A 69 66.62 -37.14 5.76
CA SER A 69 67.94 -36.76 5.20
C SER A 69 68.98 -37.84 5.57
N THR A 70 69.72 -38.46 4.65
CA THR A 70 70.83 -37.83 3.92
C THR A 70 71.60 -38.84 3.04
N TYR A 71 72.11 -38.35 1.89
CA TYR A 71 73.42 -38.57 1.23
C TYR A 71 73.90 -40.02 0.92
N ALA A 72 74.12 -40.45 -0.33
CA ALA A 72 75.07 -40.04 -1.39
C ALA A 72 76.36 -40.91 -1.45
N LEU A 73 76.48 -41.65 -2.57
CA LEU A 73 77.70 -42.05 -3.34
C LEU A 73 78.71 -43.04 -2.68
N PRO A 74 79.60 -43.73 -3.45
CA PRO A 74 79.98 -43.51 -4.87
C PRO A 74 80.11 -44.76 -5.78
N SER A 75 80.31 -44.43 -7.06
CA SER A 75 80.84 -45.21 -8.20
C SER A 75 82.11 -46.03 -7.92
N LEU A 76 82.34 -47.11 -8.69
CA LEU A 76 83.61 -47.36 -9.41
C LEU A 76 83.52 -48.56 -10.39
N SER A 77 84.33 -48.41 -11.44
CA SER A 77 84.50 -49.17 -12.67
C SER A 77 85.53 -50.31 -12.59
N ALA A 78 85.36 -51.36 -13.41
CA ALA A 78 86.39 -52.10 -14.18
C ALA A 78 85.65 -53.20 -14.97
N GLY A 79 85.77 -53.42 -16.28
CA GLY A 79 86.93 -53.26 -17.16
C GLY A 79 87.75 -54.56 -17.14
N VAL A 80 87.62 -55.41 -18.16
CA VAL A 80 88.69 -56.12 -18.89
C VAL A 80 88.08 -57.20 -19.80
N SER A 81 88.30 -57.03 -21.10
CA SER A 81 88.39 -58.11 -22.07
C SER A 81 89.87 -58.46 -22.25
N ARG A 82 90.23 -59.74 -22.43
CA ARG A 82 91.05 -60.20 -23.57
C ARG A 82 91.32 -61.71 -23.55
N SER A 83 91.23 -62.24 -24.75
CA SER A 83 91.59 -63.57 -25.22
C SER A 83 93.10 -63.77 -25.33
N TYR A 84 93.55 -65.02 -25.25
CA TYR A 84 94.58 -65.56 -26.15
C TYR A 84 94.34 -67.05 -26.39
N ALA A 85 94.58 -67.43 -27.63
CA ALA A 85 94.61 -68.79 -28.13
C ALA A 85 95.98 -69.43 -27.84
N SER A 86 96.00 -70.77 -27.78
CA SER A 86 96.94 -71.67 -28.49
C SER A 86 97.35 -72.87 -27.63
N GLY A 87 97.05 -74.06 -28.15
CA GLY A 87 98.09 -75.07 -28.33
C GLY A 87 98.24 -76.14 -27.23
N LEU A 88 98.06 -77.37 -27.71
CA LEU A 88 98.77 -78.58 -27.30
C LEU A 88 98.14 -79.41 -26.17
N GLY A 89 97.47 -80.48 -26.59
CA GLY A 89 97.84 -81.84 -26.20
C GLY A 89 97.66 -82.25 -24.74
N GLU A 90 96.82 -83.29 -24.61
CA GLU A 90 97.06 -84.44 -23.73
C GLU A 90 96.37 -84.46 -22.36
N THR A 91 95.63 -85.57 -22.16
CA THR A 91 95.03 -86.11 -20.93
C THR A 91 93.67 -85.53 -20.48
N LEU A 92 92.62 -86.32 -20.75
CA LEU A 92 91.28 -86.17 -20.16
C LEU A 92 91.34 -86.57 -18.67
N ASP A 93 91.12 -85.61 -17.77
CA ASP A 93 91.02 -85.86 -16.33
C ASP A 93 89.53 -85.94 -15.90
N PHE A 94 88.99 -87.16 -15.87
CA PHE A 94 87.57 -87.45 -15.64
C PHE A 94 87.11 -87.21 -14.18
N ASN A 95 88.01 -86.97 -13.22
CA ASN A 95 87.64 -86.71 -11.82
C ASN A 95 87.20 -85.26 -11.55
N LEU A 96 87.67 -84.28 -12.34
CA LEU A 96 87.25 -82.89 -12.20
C LEU A 96 85.86 -82.64 -12.81
N ALA A 97 85.52 -83.36 -13.88
CA ALA A 97 84.21 -83.29 -14.53
C ALA A 97 83.07 -83.87 -13.68
N ASP A 98 83.32 -84.96 -12.93
CA ASP A 98 82.33 -85.55 -12.01
C ASP A 98 82.09 -84.70 -10.75
N ALA A 99 83.13 -84.04 -10.23
CA ALA A 99 82.99 -83.08 -9.14
C ALA A 99 82.16 -81.85 -9.56
N LEU A 100 82.41 -81.31 -10.75
CA LEU A 100 81.62 -80.21 -11.32
C LEU A 100 80.18 -80.63 -11.65
N ASN A 101 79.96 -81.88 -12.06
CA ASN A 101 78.60 -82.39 -12.32
C ASN A 101 77.81 -82.65 -11.04
N GLN A 102 78.46 -83.11 -9.96
CA GLN A 102 77.83 -83.21 -8.63
C GLN A 102 77.50 -81.82 -8.05
N GLU A 103 78.39 -80.85 -8.21
CA GLU A 103 78.13 -79.47 -7.83
C GLU A 103 76.97 -78.87 -8.64
N PHE A 104 76.89 -79.15 -9.95
CA PHE A 104 75.76 -78.75 -10.80
C PHE A 104 74.43 -79.43 -10.45
N LEU A 105 74.46 -80.71 -10.06
CA LEU A 105 73.29 -81.41 -9.54
C LEU A 105 72.83 -80.81 -8.20
N GLN A 106 73.76 -80.48 -7.30
CA GLN A 106 73.46 -79.82 -6.03
C GLN A 106 72.88 -78.42 -6.24
N THR A 107 73.47 -77.58 -7.09
CA THR A 107 72.93 -76.25 -7.40
C THR A 107 71.55 -76.35 -8.02
N ARG A 108 71.33 -77.27 -8.96
CA ARG A 108 70.00 -77.48 -9.57
C ARG A 108 68.98 -78.03 -8.58
N THR A 109 69.37 -78.89 -7.64
CA THR A 109 68.45 -79.34 -6.58
C THR A 109 68.13 -78.24 -5.59
N ASN A 110 69.10 -77.37 -5.27
CA ASN A 110 68.91 -76.22 -4.41
C ASN A 110 68.01 -75.17 -5.08
N GLU A 111 68.26 -74.85 -6.36
CA GLU A 111 67.39 -73.99 -7.17
C GLU A 111 65.98 -74.56 -7.29
N LYS A 112 65.83 -75.89 -7.47
CA LYS A 112 64.52 -76.54 -7.49
C LYS A 112 63.81 -76.42 -6.14
N ALA A 113 64.53 -76.57 -5.02
CA ALA A 113 63.97 -76.41 -3.69
C ALA A 113 63.57 -74.96 -3.39
N GLU A 114 64.37 -73.98 -3.84
CA GLU A 114 64.06 -72.56 -3.75
C GLU A 114 62.84 -72.19 -4.61
N LEU A 115 62.77 -72.70 -5.84
CA LEU A 115 61.60 -72.53 -6.71
C LEU A 115 60.36 -73.19 -6.13
N GLN A 116 60.49 -74.34 -5.47
CA GLN A 116 59.37 -75.00 -4.80
C GLN A 116 58.89 -74.21 -3.58
N HIS A 117 59.81 -73.71 -2.74
CA HIS A 117 59.46 -72.84 -1.61
C HIS A 117 58.81 -71.53 -2.08
N LEU A 118 59.28 -70.96 -3.20
CA LEU A 118 58.66 -69.78 -3.81
C LEU A 118 57.28 -70.10 -4.38
N ASN A 119 57.09 -71.28 -4.98
CA ASN A 119 55.80 -71.74 -5.50
C ASN A 119 54.80 -71.99 -4.36
N ASP A 120 55.22 -72.62 -3.26
CA ASP A 120 54.39 -72.82 -2.06
C ASP A 120 53.98 -71.46 -1.46
N ARG A 121 54.91 -70.48 -1.46
CA ARG A 121 54.60 -69.11 -1.07
C ARG A 121 53.61 -68.44 -2.03
N PHE A 122 53.74 -68.64 -3.35
CA PHE A 122 52.75 -68.14 -4.31
C PHE A 122 51.39 -68.79 -4.15
N ALA A 123 51.32 -70.10 -3.90
CA ALA A 123 50.07 -70.80 -3.60
C ALA A 123 49.39 -70.19 -2.36
N SER A 124 50.15 -69.92 -1.30
CA SER A 124 49.62 -69.24 -0.10
C SER A 124 49.14 -67.80 -0.37
N TYR A 125 49.82 -67.06 -1.25
CA TYR A 125 49.38 -65.73 -1.67
C TYR A 125 48.11 -65.79 -2.52
N ILE A 126 48.00 -66.76 -3.43
CA ILE A 126 46.81 -66.97 -4.26
C ILE A 126 45.61 -67.32 -3.39
N GLU A 127 45.78 -68.20 -2.40
CA GLU A 127 44.73 -68.49 -1.41
C GLU A 127 44.35 -67.25 -0.61
N LYS A 128 45.33 -66.43 -0.21
CA LYS A 128 45.08 -65.17 0.48
C LYS A 128 44.32 -64.16 -0.37
N VAL A 129 44.65 -64.05 -1.66
CA VAL A 129 43.96 -63.18 -2.61
C VAL A 129 42.52 -63.68 -2.81
N ARG A 130 42.30 -64.99 -3.02
CA ARG A 130 40.95 -65.56 -3.13
C ARG A 130 40.11 -65.31 -1.87
N PHE A 131 40.71 -65.47 -0.69
CA PHE A 131 40.03 -65.15 0.58
C PHE A 131 39.66 -63.67 0.67
N LEU A 132 40.57 -62.76 0.28
CA LEU A 132 40.32 -61.32 0.26
C LEU A 132 39.28 -60.93 -0.79
N GLU A 133 39.28 -61.56 -1.96
CA GLU A 133 38.27 -61.38 -3.01
C GLU A 133 36.89 -61.83 -2.52
N GLN A 134 36.81 -63.01 -1.89
CA GLN A 134 35.57 -63.50 -1.30
C GLN A 134 35.07 -62.58 -0.17
N GLN A 135 35.98 -62.09 0.68
CA GLN A 135 35.65 -61.13 1.74
C GLN A 135 35.20 -59.79 1.16
N ASN A 136 35.86 -59.26 0.14
CA ASN A 136 35.46 -58.04 -0.56
C ASN A 136 34.09 -58.22 -1.23
N GLN A 137 33.83 -59.37 -1.84
CA GLN A 137 32.53 -59.64 -2.45
C GLN A 137 31.42 -59.69 -1.40
N ALA A 138 31.67 -60.30 -0.23
CA ALA A 138 30.73 -60.27 0.90
C ALA A 138 30.50 -58.83 1.42
N LEU A 139 31.56 -58.02 1.53
CA LEU A 139 31.46 -56.61 1.93
C LEU A 139 30.68 -55.77 0.91
N VAL A 140 30.87 -56.00 -0.40
CA VAL A 140 30.12 -55.31 -1.46
C VAL A 140 28.63 -55.61 -1.35
N VAL A 141 28.25 -56.88 -1.19
CA VAL A 141 26.84 -57.28 -1.01
C VAL A 141 26.24 -56.63 0.25
N GLU A 142 27.01 -56.57 1.33
CA GLU A 142 26.58 -55.94 2.58
C GLU A 142 26.43 -54.41 2.43
N VAL A 143 27.32 -53.76 1.69
CA VAL A 143 27.23 -52.33 1.36
C VAL A 143 26.02 -52.05 0.47
N GLU A 144 25.76 -52.87 -0.54
CA GLU A 144 24.57 -52.75 -1.41
C GLU A 144 23.28 -52.97 -0.61
N ARG A 145 23.26 -53.93 0.30
CA ARG A 145 22.12 -54.19 1.20
C ARG A 145 21.85 -53.02 2.14
N MET A 146 22.90 -52.36 2.64
CA MET A 146 22.77 -51.18 3.50
C MET A 146 22.40 -49.92 2.71
N ARG A 147 22.89 -49.78 1.47
CA ARG A 147 22.53 -48.68 0.56
C ARG A 147 21.09 -48.80 0.04
N GLY A 148 20.57 -50.02 -0.10
CA GLY A 148 19.13 -50.25 -0.34
C GLY A 148 18.24 -49.92 0.87
N ARG A 149 18.85 -49.67 2.03
CA ARG A 149 18.19 -49.29 3.30
C ARG A 149 18.50 -47.83 3.67
N GLU A 150 18.62 -46.96 2.66
CA GLU A 150 18.66 -45.49 2.81
C GLU A 150 17.30 -44.94 3.31
N PRO A 151 17.23 -43.73 3.91
CA PRO A 151 16.12 -43.24 4.73
C PRO A 151 14.91 -42.73 3.91
N THR A 152 14.50 -43.45 2.86
CA THR A 152 13.39 -43.08 1.97
C THR A 152 12.10 -42.84 2.71
N ARG A 153 11.70 -43.72 3.63
CA ARG A 153 10.44 -43.54 4.36
C ARG A 153 10.37 -42.25 5.18
N ILE A 154 11.48 -41.80 5.77
CA ILE A 154 11.50 -40.56 6.56
C ILE A 154 11.50 -39.35 5.62
N ALA A 155 12.28 -39.41 4.53
CA ALA A 155 12.28 -38.38 3.50
C ALA A 155 10.89 -38.22 2.84
N ASP A 156 10.22 -39.33 2.52
CA ASP A 156 8.88 -39.36 1.93
C ASP A 156 7.84 -38.74 2.88
N LEU A 157 7.92 -39.04 4.19
CA LEU A 157 7.04 -38.44 5.20
C LEU A 157 7.27 -36.92 5.33
N TYR A 158 8.53 -36.46 5.34
CA TYR A 158 8.82 -35.02 5.35
C TYR A 158 8.40 -34.34 4.03
N GLU A 159 8.48 -35.04 2.91
CA GLU A 159 8.03 -34.52 1.62
C GLU A 159 6.50 -34.42 1.56
N GLU A 160 5.76 -35.38 2.12
CA GLU A 160 4.32 -35.33 2.30
C GLU A 160 3.89 -34.18 3.21
N GLU A 161 4.53 -34.00 4.36
CA GLU A 161 4.29 -32.87 5.27
C GLU A 161 4.60 -31.53 4.59
N MET A 162 5.70 -31.41 3.85
CA MET A 162 6.01 -30.21 3.07
C MET A 162 4.94 -29.92 2.00
N ARG A 163 4.43 -30.96 1.34
CA ARG A 163 3.38 -30.84 0.32
C ARG A 163 2.07 -30.37 0.95
N GLU A 164 1.71 -30.92 2.11
CA GLU A 164 0.51 -30.54 2.85
C GLU A 164 0.61 -29.10 3.39
N LEU A 165 1.75 -28.71 3.96
CA LEU A 165 1.99 -27.33 4.38
C LEU A 165 1.91 -26.35 3.21
N ARG A 166 2.46 -26.69 2.04
CA ARG A 166 2.33 -25.86 0.83
C ARG A 166 0.88 -25.72 0.39
N ARG A 167 0.11 -26.82 0.42
CA ARG A 167 -1.33 -26.81 0.11
C ARG A 167 -2.10 -25.93 1.09
N GLN A 168 -1.79 -26.01 2.39
CA GLN A 168 -2.42 -25.15 3.40
C GLN A 168 -2.09 -23.67 3.17
N VAL A 169 -0.85 -23.34 2.85
CA VAL A 169 -0.45 -21.97 2.49
C VAL A 169 -1.22 -21.46 1.28
N GLU A 170 -1.38 -22.28 0.24
CA GLU A 170 -2.16 -21.91 -0.94
C GLU A 170 -3.64 -21.67 -0.60
N VAL A 171 -4.26 -22.55 0.17
CA VAL A 171 -5.65 -22.40 0.62
C VAL A 171 -5.84 -21.12 1.42
N VAL A 172 -4.97 -20.87 2.40
CA VAL A 172 -5.04 -19.65 3.23
C VAL A 172 -4.78 -18.40 2.39
N THR A 173 -3.87 -18.46 1.42
CA THR A 173 -3.60 -17.34 0.51
C THR A 173 -4.82 -17.02 -0.35
N ASN A 174 -5.48 -18.04 -0.91
CA ASN A 174 -6.71 -17.87 -1.69
C ASN A 174 -7.88 -17.36 -0.85
N GLN A 175 -8.01 -17.83 0.40
CA GLN A 175 -9.00 -17.30 1.35
C GLN A 175 -8.71 -15.84 1.68
N ARG A 176 -7.44 -15.48 1.92
CA ARG A 176 -7.02 -14.10 2.18
C ARG A 176 -7.35 -13.19 1.01
N SER A 177 -7.00 -13.58 -0.21
CA SER A 177 -7.29 -12.78 -1.41
C SER A 177 -8.80 -12.61 -1.62
N ARG A 178 -9.61 -13.64 -1.32
CA ARG A 178 -11.06 -13.53 -1.40
C ARG A 178 -11.61 -12.51 -0.38
N VAL A 179 -11.17 -12.59 0.87
CA VAL A 179 -11.61 -11.67 1.92
C VAL A 179 -11.11 -10.24 1.65
N GLU A 180 -9.93 -10.08 1.08
CA GLU A 180 -9.41 -8.77 0.65
C GLU A 180 -10.31 -8.14 -0.41
N VAL A 181 -10.74 -8.90 -1.43
CA VAL A 181 -11.68 -8.42 -2.45
C VAL A 181 -13.05 -8.08 -1.85
N GLU A 182 -13.59 -8.94 -0.97
CA GLU A 182 -14.86 -8.66 -0.28
C GLU A 182 -14.78 -7.40 0.59
N ARG A 183 -13.66 -7.19 1.30
CA ARG A 183 -13.39 -5.96 2.07
C ARG A 183 -13.37 -4.74 1.16
N ASP A 184 -12.68 -4.81 0.03
CA ASP A 184 -12.54 -3.67 -0.89
C ASP A 184 -13.89 -3.33 -1.53
N ASN A 185 -14.67 -4.32 -1.93
CA ASN A 185 -16.04 -4.11 -2.41
C ASN A 185 -16.94 -3.44 -1.36
N LEU A 186 -16.88 -3.91 -0.10
CA LEU A 186 -17.64 -3.30 1.00
C LEU A 186 -17.17 -1.87 1.31
N ALA A 187 -15.87 -1.59 1.17
CA ALA A 187 -15.32 -0.25 1.35
C ALA A 187 -15.84 0.71 0.25
N ASP A 188 -15.87 0.27 -1.00
CA ASP A 188 -16.42 1.03 -2.12
C ASP A 188 -17.92 1.31 -1.92
N ASP A 189 -18.70 0.32 -1.50
CA ASP A 189 -20.13 0.48 -1.25
C ASP A 189 -20.40 1.41 -0.06
N LEU A 190 -19.60 1.31 1.00
CA LEU A 190 -19.65 2.24 2.12
C LEU A 190 -19.33 3.68 1.67
N GLN A 191 -18.34 3.86 0.79
CA GLN A 191 -18.03 5.18 0.22
C GLN A 191 -19.17 5.72 -0.64
N LYS A 192 -19.78 4.89 -1.51
CA LYS A 192 -20.96 5.29 -2.31
C LYS A 192 -22.14 5.68 -1.41
N LEU A 193 -22.39 4.93 -0.34
CA LEU A 193 -23.45 5.23 0.62
C LEU A 193 -23.17 6.53 1.39
N LYS A 194 -21.92 6.78 1.77
CA LYS A 194 -21.52 8.06 2.39
C LYS A 194 -21.75 9.25 1.45
N LEU A 195 -21.38 9.13 0.18
CA LEU A 195 -21.61 10.18 -0.81
C LEU A 195 -23.11 10.44 -0.99
N ARG A 196 -23.92 9.38 -1.17
CA ARG A 196 -25.39 9.53 -1.25
C ARG A 196 -25.98 10.17 -0.01
N LEU A 197 -25.51 9.80 1.19
CA LEU A 197 -25.95 10.41 2.43
C LEU A 197 -25.60 11.92 2.48
N GLN A 198 -24.41 12.30 2.02
CA GLN A 198 -24.01 13.71 1.95
C GLN A 198 -24.89 14.49 0.96
N ASP A 199 -25.17 13.92 -0.22
CA ASP A 199 -26.05 14.53 -1.21
C ASP A 199 -27.49 14.70 -0.67
N GLU A 200 -28.02 13.69 0.03
CA GLU A 200 -29.34 13.77 0.67
C GLU A 200 -29.39 14.80 1.80
N ILE A 201 -28.32 14.92 2.60
CA ILE A 201 -28.22 15.98 3.62
C ILE A 201 -28.24 17.35 2.96
N ALA A 202 -27.46 17.54 1.89
CA ALA A 202 -27.41 18.81 1.16
C ALA A 202 -28.77 19.16 0.54
N GLN A 203 -29.45 18.20 -0.08
CA GLN A 203 -30.80 18.39 -0.62
C GLN A 203 -31.83 18.70 0.47
N ARG A 204 -31.72 18.04 1.64
CA ARG A 204 -32.58 18.34 2.80
C ARG A 204 -32.36 19.76 3.30
N GLU A 205 -31.11 20.18 3.45
CA GLU A 205 -30.77 21.55 3.86
C GLU A 205 -31.28 22.58 2.86
N GLU A 206 -31.13 22.34 1.56
CA GLU A 206 -31.69 23.19 0.51
C GLU A 206 -33.22 23.28 0.60
N ALA A 207 -33.90 22.16 0.78
CA ALA A 207 -35.35 22.11 0.95
C ALA A 207 -35.81 22.83 2.25
N GLU A 208 -35.08 22.68 3.35
CA GLU A 208 -35.35 23.38 4.61
C GLU A 208 -35.16 24.89 4.47
N ASN A 209 -34.11 25.33 3.78
CA ASN A 209 -33.85 26.73 3.47
C ASN A 209 -34.96 27.33 2.57
N ASN A 210 -35.36 26.61 1.53
CA ASN A 210 -36.46 27.03 0.64
C ASN A 210 -37.79 27.12 1.41
N LEU A 211 -38.07 26.16 2.29
CA LEU A 211 -39.27 26.19 3.13
C LEU A 211 -39.24 27.37 4.12
N ALA A 212 -38.08 27.68 4.71
CA ALA A 212 -37.92 28.85 5.56
C ALA A 212 -38.14 30.16 4.79
N ALA A 213 -37.63 30.26 3.56
CA ALA A 213 -37.87 31.39 2.68
C ALA A 213 -39.37 31.54 2.34
N PHE A 214 -40.05 30.45 1.94
CA PHE A 214 -41.48 30.49 1.66
C PHE A 214 -42.31 30.86 2.89
N ARG A 215 -41.92 30.44 4.10
CA ARG A 215 -42.58 30.90 5.34
C ARG A 215 -42.44 32.40 5.52
N ALA A 216 -41.23 32.93 5.35
CA ALA A 216 -41.00 34.37 5.45
C ALA A 216 -41.81 35.16 4.41
N ASP A 217 -41.92 34.65 3.17
CA ASP A 217 -42.72 35.25 2.11
C ASP A 217 -44.22 35.23 2.45
N VAL A 218 -44.72 34.12 2.99
CA VAL A 218 -46.12 34.01 3.47
C VAL A 218 -46.36 34.97 4.62
N ASP A 219 -45.47 35.06 5.60
CA ASP A 219 -45.59 36.00 6.71
C ASP A 219 -45.58 37.45 6.20
N ALA A 220 -44.70 37.80 5.27
CA ALA A 220 -44.68 39.12 4.63
C ALA A 220 -45.98 39.42 3.86
N ALA A 221 -46.50 38.45 3.11
CA ALA A 221 -47.76 38.59 2.38
C ALA A 221 -48.96 38.73 3.33
N THR A 222 -48.99 37.99 4.44
CA THR A 222 -50.05 38.12 5.45
C THR A 222 -50.03 39.47 6.16
N LEU A 223 -48.85 40.01 6.49
CA LEU A 223 -48.70 41.35 7.02
C LEU A 223 -49.19 42.41 6.02
N ALA A 224 -48.79 42.30 4.75
CA ALA A 224 -49.27 43.19 3.69
C ALA A 224 -50.80 43.13 3.52
N ARG A 225 -51.38 41.93 3.61
CA ARG A 225 -52.85 41.75 3.58
C ARG A 225 -53.52 42.45 4.76
N LEU A 226 -53.02 42.26 5.97
CA LEU A 226 -53.54 42.90 7.20
C LEU A 226 -53.42 44.44 7.14
N ASP A 227 -52.33 44.96 6.58
CA ASP A 227 -52.16 46.40 6.37
C ASP A 227 -53.20 46.97 5.40
N LEU A 228 -53.45 46.25 4.30
CA LEU A 228 -54.48 46.63 3.33
C LEU A 228 -55.89 46.52 3.93
N GLU A 229 -56.18 45.48 4.71
CA GLU A 229 -57.45 45.31 5.43
C GLU A 229 -57.69 46.47 6.39
N ARG A 230 -56.70 46.82 7.22
CA ARG A 230 -56.78 48.01 8.09
C ARG A 230 -56.98 49.30 7.30
N ARG A 231 -56.32 49.45 6.15
CA ARG A 231 -56.52 50.63 5.30
C ARG A 231 -57.94 50.68 4.75
N ILE A 232 -58.50 49.55 4.33
CA ILE A 232 -59.89 49.46 3.88
C ILE A 232 -60.84 49.83 5.02
N GLU A 233 -60.65 49.29 6.22
CA GLU A 233 -61.47 49.62 7.41
C GLU A 233 -61.43 51.13 7.70
N THR A 234 -60.24 51.73 7.77
CA THR A 234 -60.11 53.18 8.01
C THR A 234 -60.80 54.03 6.94
N LEU A 235 -60.72 53.63 5.66
CA LEU A 235 -61.41 54.33 4.57
C LEU A 235 -62.92 54.14 4.64
N GLN A 236 -63.40 52.97 5.08
CA GLN A 236 -64.82 52.72 5.30
C GLN A 236 -65.37 53.57 6.45
N GLU A 237 -64.63 53.69 7.56
CA GLU A 237 -64.96 54.58 8.67
C GLU A 237 -65.00 56.04 8.22
N GLU A 238 -64.03 56.49 7.42
CA GLU A 238 -64.00 57.84 6.84
C GLU A 238 -65.21 58.10 5.94
N ILE A 239 -65.57 57.15 5.08
CA ILE A 239 -66.77 57.26 4.23
C ILE A 239 -68.04 57.33 5.10
N ALA A 240 -68.15 56.49 6.14
CA ALA A 240 -69.31 56.50 7.03
C ALA A 240 -69.42 57.82 7.80
N PHE A 241 -68.30 58.35 8.27
CA PHE A 241 -68.22 59.66 8.92
C PHE A 241 -68.66 60.79 7.98
N LEU A 242 -68.13 60.84 6.77
CA LEU A 242 -68.51 61.84 5.76
C LEU A 242 -69.99 61.75 5.38
N LYS A 243 -70.55 60.53 5.28
CA LYS A 243 -72.00 60.35 5.04
C LYS A 243 -72.83 60.90 6.19
N LYS A 244 -72.45 60.60 7.44
CA LYS A 244 -73.14 61.09 8.63
C LYS A 244 -73.10 62.61 8.71
N ILE A 245 -71.95 63.23 8.43
CA ILE A 245 -71.83 64.70 8.36
C ILE A 245 -72.76 65.27 7.30
N HIS A 246 -72.73 64.75 6.07
CA HIS A 246 -73.63 65.24 5.02
C HIS A 246 -75.11 65.07 5.39
N GLU A 247 -75.50 63.96 6.03
CA GLU A 247 -76.86 63.78 6.52
C GLU A 247 -77.23 64.79 7.63
N GLU A 248 -76.30 65.11 8.53
CA GLU A 248 -76.49 66.14 9.55
C GLU A 248 -76.59 67.54 8.94
N GLU A 249 -75.70 67.90 8.01
CA GLU A 249 -75.74 69.17 7.27
C GLU A 249 -77.03 69.33 6.47
N ILE A 250 -77.49 68.28 5.78
CA ILE A 250 -78.78 68.30 5.08
C ILE A 250 -79.93 68.48 6.08
N ARG A 251 -79.90 67.80 7.23
CA ARG A 251 -80.93 67.92 8.26
C ARG A 251 -80.95 69.33 8.85
N GLU A 252 -79.78 69.92 9.09
CA GLU A 252 -79.65 71.29 9.59
C GLU A 252 -80.14 72.32 8.57
N LEU A 253 -79.78 72.18 7.29
CA LEU A 253 -80.30 73.03 6.21
C LEU A 253 -81.82 72.89 6.05
N GLN A 254 -82.37 71.67 6.16
CA GLN A 254 -83.81 71.44 6.15
C GLN A 254 -84.50 72.08 7.36
N ALA A 255 -83.89 71.98 8.54
CA ALA A 255 -84.37 72.62 9.76
C ALA A 255 -84.32 74.15 9.64
N GLN A 256 -83.24 74.73 9.12
CA GLN A 256 -83.12 76.16 8.85
C GLN A 256 -84.15 76.64 7.82
N MET A 257 -84.48 75.84 6.80
CA MET A 257 -85.57 76.14 5.86
C MET A 257 -86.95 76.09 6.52
N GLN A 258 -87.22 75.09 7.38
CA GLN A 258 -88.45 75.02 8.15
C GLN A 258 -88.55 76.14 9.20
N GLU A 259 -87.43 76.48 9.83
CA GLU A 259 -87.33 77.57 10.81
C GLU A 259 -87.52 78.92 10.11
N THR A 260 -86.93 79.18 8.94
CA THR A 260 -87.27 80.38 8.14
C THR A 260 -88.71 80.38 7.61
N GLN A 261 -89.35 79.21 7.50
CA GLN A 261 -90.78 79.08 7.18
C GLN A 261 -91.70 79.24 8.42
N VAL A 262 -91.18 79.09 9.64
CA VAL A 262 -91.92 79.14 10.93
C VAL A 262 -91.60 80.42 11.75
N GLN A 263 -90.45 81.07 11.52
CA GLN A 263 -90.01 82.35 12.10
C GLN A 263 -90.75 83.56 11.46
N ILE A 264 -92.04 83.40 11.14
CA ILE A 264 -92.97 84.50 10.86
C ILE A 264 -94.01 84.64 11.99
N GLN A 265 -94.09 83.69 12.94
CA GLN A 265 -94.96 83.83 14.10
C GLN A 265 -94.32 83.20 15.34
N MET A 266 -93.88 84.01 16.30
CA MET A 266 -94.49 84.03 17.64
C MET A 266 -93.87 85.12 18.52
N ASP A 267 -94.78 85.80 19.20
CA ASP A 267 -94.63 86.95 20.07
C ASP A 267 -94.00 86.60 21.43
N LEU A 268 -93.26 87.56 21.97
CA LEU A 268 -92.40 87.46 23.15
C LEU A 268 -93.22 87.79 24.42
N SER A 269 -93.35 86.84 25.35
CA SER A 269 -93.76 87.15 26.72
C SER A 269 -92.60 86.90 27.69
N LYS A 270 -92.18 87.98 28.36
CA LYS A 270 -91.03 88.05 29.27
C LYS A 270 -91.27 87.22 30.54
N PRO A 271 -90.51 86.14 30.79
CA PRO A 271 -90.32 85.63 32.14
C PRO A 271 -89.23 86.45 32.84
N ASP A 272 -89.12 86.34 34.15
CA ASP A 272 -88.10 87.05 34.94
C ASP A 272 -86.68 86.62 34.53
N LEU A 273 -86.15 87.40 33.58
CA LEU A 273 -84.97 87.11 32.79
C LEU A 273 -83.69 87.22 33.63
N THR A 274 -83.71 87.95 34.74
CA THR A 274 -82.48 88.34 35.44
C THR A 274 -81.93 87.22 36.33
N GLY A 275 -82.81 86.44 36.98
CA GLY A 275 -82.42 85.25 37.75
C GLY A 275 -81.98 84.10 36.84
N ALA A 276 -82.82 83.78 35.86
CA ALA A 276 -82.51 82.75 34.87
C ALA A 276 -81.26 83.06 34.04
N LEU A 277 -81.03 84.32 33.62
CA LEU A 277 -79.77 84.69 32.94
C LEU A 277 -78.55 84.57 33.86
N ARG A 278 -78.69 84.84 35.16
CA ARG A 278 -77.60 84.67 36.12
C ARG A 278 -77.26 83.19 36.30
N ASP A 279 -78.26 82.33 36.43
CA ASP A 279 -78.09 80.88 36.57
C ASP A 279 -77.59 80.22 35.27
N ILE A 280 -78.07 80.68 34.12
CA ILE A 280 -77.54 80.28 32.81
C ILE A 280 -76.09 80.70 32.68
N ARG A 281 -75.74 81.93 33.07
CA ARG A 281 -74.36 82.42 33.04
C ARG A 281 -73.44 81.61 33.95
N THR A 282 -73.84 81.32 35.18
CA THR A 282 -73.02 80.50 36.10
C THR A 282 -72.88 79.06 35.59
N GLN A 283 -73.92 78.49 34.97
CA GLN A 283 -73.81 77.18 34.30
C GLN A 283 -72.85 77.23 33.10
N TYR A 284 -72.92 78.26 32.26
CA TYR A 284 -71.98 78.42 31.15
C TYR A 284 -70.54 78.63 31.62
N GLU A 285 -70.33 79.44 32.67
CA GLU A 285 -69.01 79.64 33.28
C GLU A 285 -68.48 78.33 33.88
N ALA A 286 -69.32 77.53 34.53
CA ALA A 286 -68.95 76.22 35.05
C ALA A 286 -68.64 75.20 33.94
N ILE A 287 -69.42 75.18 32.86
CA ILE A 287 -69.20 74.32 31.70
C ILE A 287 -67.92 74.74 30.96
N ALA A 288 -67.67 76.03 30.79
CA ALA A 288 -66.45 76.55 30.17
C ALA A 288 -65.21 76.22 31.01
N ALA A 289 -65.28 76.42 32.34
CA ALA A 289 -64.19 76.06 33.25
C ALA A 289 -63.93 74.54 33.24
N LYS A 290 -64.99 73.73 33.23
CA LYS A 290 -64.90 72.28 33.11
C LYS A 290 -64.29 71.85 31.77
N ASN A 291 -64.71 72.45 30.67
CA ASN A 291 -64.17 72.17 29.34
C ASN A 291 -62.68 72.50 29.24
N ILE A 292 -62.24 73.62 29.82
CA ILE A 292 -60.82 73.99 29.89
C ILE A 292 -60.03 72.98 30.73
N ALA A 293 -60.52 72.62 31.92
CA ALA A 293 -59.85 71.65 32.78
C ALA A 293 -59.76 70.25 32.12
N GLU A 294 -60.84 69.79 31.51
CA GLU A 294 -60.88 68.52 30.76
C GLU A 294 -59.93 68.55 29.56
N ALA A 295 -59.85 69.67 28.84
CA ALA A 295 -58.89 69.85 27.75
C ALA A 295 -57.44 69.83 28.26
N GLU A 296 -57.14 70.53 29.36
CA GLU A 296 -55.81 70.51 29.97
C GLU A 296 -55.39 69.12 30.44
N ASP A 297 -56.27 68.39 31.12
CA ASP A 297 -55.99 67.05 31.60
C ASP A 297 -55.86 66.05 30.44
N TRP A 298 -56.66 66.22 29.38
CA TRP A 298 -56.51 65.46 28.15
C TRP A 298 -55.15 65.73 27.48
N TYR A 299 -54.73 66.98 27.36
CA TYR A 299 -53.41 67.33 26.82
C TYR A 299 -52.27 66.80 27.70
N LYS A 300 -52.37 66.91 29.03
CA LYS A 300 -51.38 66.36 29.96
C LYS A 300 -51.27 64.84 29.80
N SER A 301 -52.40 64.13 29.75
CA SER A 301 -52.42 62.68 29.53
C SER A 301 -51.79 62.34 28.18
N LYS A 302 -52.15 63.06 27.11
CA LYS A 302 -51.61 62.78 25.77
C LYS A 302 -50.12 63.03 25.67
N VAL A 303 -49.63 64.10 26.28
CA VAL A 303 -48.19 64.40 26.36
C VAL A 303 -47.46 63.34 27.19
N SER A 304 -48.04 62.91 28.32
CA SER A 304 -47.50 61.82 29.15
C SER A 304 -47.41 60.51 28.38
N ASP A 305 -48.46 60.12 27.65
CA ASP A 305 -48.48 58.90 26.83
C ASP A 305 -47.43 58.94 25.71
N LEU A 306 -47.31 60.09 25.02
CA LEU A 306 -46.28 60.29 24.00
C LEU A 306 -44.88 60.21 24.61
N ASN A 307 -44.66 60.79 25.79
CA ASN A 307 -43.37 60.75 26.47
C ASN A 307 -43.05 59.32 26.95
N GLN A 308 -44.04 58.57 27.43
CA GLN A 308 -43.89 57.15 27.78
C GLN A 308 -43.59 56.29 26.55
N ALA A 309 -44.22 56.56 25.41
CA ALA A 309 -43.93 55.87 24.15
C ALA A 309 -42.50 56.18 23.66
N VAL A 310 -42.07 57.44 23.73
CA VAL A 310 -40.70 57.86 23.35
C VAL A 310 -39.66 57.22 24.26
N THR A 311 -39.89 57.13 25.57
CA THR A 311 -38.97 56.47 26.50
C THR A 311 -38.88 54.97 26.25
N LYS A 312 -40.02 54.29 26.07
CA LYS A 312 -40.05 52.85 25.70
C LYS A 312 -39.34 52.58 24.37
N ASN A 313 -39.57 53.42 23.35
CA ASN A 313 -38.91 53.28 22.05
C ASN A 313 -37.39 53.52 22.17
N ASN A 314 -36.96 54.53 22.93
CA ASN A 314 -35.54 54.76 23.19
C ASN A 314 -34.89 53.58 23.91
N GLU A 315 -35.58 52.95 24.87
CA GLU A 315 -35.04 51.79 25.59
C GLU A 315 -34.95 50.56 24.67
N ALA A 316 -35.98 50.30 23.86
CA ALA A 316 -35.94 49.25 22.84
C ALA A 316 -34.81 49.48 21.83
N LEU A 317 -34.57 50.74 21.41
CA LEU A 317 -33.48 51.10 20.54
C LEU A 317 -32.11 50.87 21.18
N LYS A 318 -31.95 51.19 22.47
CA LYS A 318 -30.70 50.90 23.21
C LYS A 318 -30.46 49.41 23.34
N GLN A 319 -31.50 48.63 23.67
CA GLN A 319 -31.41 47.19 23.78
C GLN A 319 -31.00 46.56 22.44
N ALA A 320 -31.67 46.93 21.34
CA ALA A 320 -31.32 46.45 20.00
C ALA A 320 -29.87 46.81 19.60
N LYS A 321 -29.37 47.98 20.01
CA LYS A 321 -27.96 48.36 19.80
C LYS A 321 -26.99 47.51 20.60
N LEU A 322 -27.30 47.18 21.85
CA LEU A 322 -26.48 46.30 22.69
C LEU A 322 -26.45 44.88 22.12
N GLU A 323 -27.59 44.34 21.70
CA GLU A 323 -27.68 43.03 21.06
C GLU A 323 -26.87 43.00 19.75
N THR A 324 -26.96 44.04 18.93
CA THR A 324 -26.14 44.18 17.71
C THR A 324 -24.64 44.22 18.03
N MET A 325 -24.24 44.91 19.10
CA MET A 325 -22.84 44.97 19.54
C MET A 325 -22.35 43.62 20.04
N GLU A 326 -23.18 42.89 20.78
CA GLU A 326 -22.90 41.54 21.28
C GLU A 326 -22.72 40.55 20.12
N PHE A 327 -23.64 40.52 19.15
CA PHE A 327 -23.50 39.70 17.95
C PHE A 327 -22.23 40.05 17.16
N ARG A 328 -21.89 41.34 17.08
CA ARG A 328 -20.63 41.77 16.44
C ARG A 328 -19.40 41.25 17.19
N HIS A 329 -19.41 41.24 18.52
CA HIS A 329 -18.32 40.67 19.32
C HIS A 329 -18.24 39.15 19.16
N GLN A 330 -19.37 38.44 19.14
CA GLN A 330 -19.41 37.00 18.89
C GLN A 330 -18.87 36.64 17.50
N ILE A 331 -19.27 37.38 16.46
CA ILE A 331 -18.72 37.21 15.11
C ILE A 331 -17.20 37.37 15.11
N GLN A 332 -16.67 38.40 15.78
CA GLN A 332 -15.22 38.60 15.90
C GLN A 332 -14.53 37.46 16.65
N SER A 333 -15.11 36.99 17.76
CA SER A 333 -14.59 35.86 18.53
C SER A 333 -14.52 34.59 17.70
N TYR A 334 -15.61 34.24 17.01
CA TYR A 334 -15.65 33.07 16.13
C TYR A 334 -14.71 33.22 14.92
N THR A 335 -14.57 34.43 14.37
CA THR A 335 -13.60 34.67 13.29
C THR A 335 -12.17 34.40 13.75
N CYS A 336 -11.79 34.90 14.94
CA CYS A 336 -10.48 34.64 15.53
C CYS A 336 -10.26 33.15 15.84
N GLU A 337 -11.27 32.45 16.33
CA GLU A 337 -11.21 31.00 16.59
C GLU A 337 -11.02 30.21 15.29
N ILE A 338 -11.77 30.56 14.24
CA ILE A 338 -11.63 29.97 12.91
C ILE A 338 -10.22 30.18 12.37
N ASP A 339 -9.67 31.39 12.46
CA ASP A 339 -8.33 31.68 11.96
C ASP A 339 -7.23 30.98 12.77
N SER A 340 -7.41 30.88 14.09
CA SER A 340 -6.54 30.07 14.95
C SER A 340 -6.57 28.59 14.56
N LEU A 341 -7.76 28.01 14.39
CA LEU A 341 -7.93 26.60 13.98
C LEU A 341 -7.40 26.34 12.57
N LYS A 342 -7.56 27.29 11.64
CA LYS A 342 -6.93 27.21 10.31
C LYS A 342 -5.41 27.21 10.43
N GLY A 343 -4.84 28.06 11.28
CA GLY A 343 -3.40 28.09 11.54
C GLY A 343 -2.86 26.78 12.13
N THR A 344 -3.57 26.20 13.11
CA THR A 344 -3.16 24.90 13.68
C THR A 344 -3.29 23.77 12.66
N ASN A 345 -4.35 23.76 11.85
CA ASN A 345 -4.53 22.78 10.79
C ASN A 345 -3.40 22.88 9.74
N GLU A 346 -3.08 24.09 9.29
CA GLU A 346 -1.98 24.31 8.33
C GLU A 346 -0.62 23.87 8.91
N SER A 347 -0.38 24.09 10.20
CA SER A 347 0.81 23.59 10.89
C SER A 347 0.84 22.07 10.96
N LEU A 348 -0.26 21.41 11.28
CA LEU A 348 -0.35 19.94 11.32
C LEU A 348 -0.16 19.33 9.93
N MET A 349 -0.74 19.93 8.90
CA MET A 349 -0.57 19.53 7.51
C MET A 349 0.90 19.65 7.07
N ARG A 350 1.60 20.73 7.46
CA ARG A 350 3.05 20.86 7.24
C ARG A 350 3.84 19.77 7.96
N GLN A 351 3.54 19.52 9.24
CA GLN A 351 4.22 18.46 10.00
C GLN A 351 4.01 17.08 9.40
N MET A 352 2.81 16.76 8.92
CA MET A 352 2.54 15.51 8.21
C MET A 352 3.40 15.38 6.95
N ARG A 353 3.44 16.41 6.10
CA ARG A 353 4.27 16.41 4.89
C ARG A 353 5.76 16.25 5.21
N ASP A 354 6.25 16.96 6.23
CA ASP A 354 7.65 16.83 6.66
C ASP A 354 7.96 15.42 7.15
N MET A 355 7.03 14.77 7.84
CA MET A 355 7.16 13.38 8.28
C MET A 355 7.10 12.39 7.10
N GLU A 356 6.17 12.57 6.17
CA GLU A 356 6.08 11.78 4.93
C GLU A 356 7.37 11.90 4.11
N ASP A 357 7.90 13.11 3.94
CA ASP A 357 9.16 13.38 3.25
C ASP A 357 10.36 12.74 3.97
N ARG A 358 10.40 12.78 5.31
CA ARG A 358 11.47 12.11 6.09
C ARG A 358 11.42 10.61 5.91
N HIS A 359 10.25 9.99 6.07
CA HIS A 359 10.09 8.55 5.83
C HIS A 359 10.39 8.18 4.38
N GLY A 360 10.01 9.01 3.40
CA GLY A 360 10.37 8.83 2.00
C GLY A 360 11.89 8.82 1.77
N ARG A 361 12.62 9.73 2.41
CA ARG A 361 14.09 9.75 2.38
C ARG A 361 14.71 8.53 3.06
N GLU A 362 14.19 8.11 4.21
CA GLU A 362 14.67 6.91 4.91
C GLU A 362 14.43 5.64 4.09
N ALA A 363 13.24 5.49 3.49
CA ALA A 363 12.92 4.39 2.61
C ALA A 363 13.82 4.35 1.37
N SER A 364 14.07 5.51 0.75
CA SER A 364 15.05 5.64 -0.35
C SER A 364 16.44 5.22 0.10
N GLY A 365 16.88 5.66 1.29
CA GLY A 365 18.18 5.28 1.85
C GLY A 365 18.29 3.76 2.07
N PHE A 366 17.25 3.11 2.58
CA PHE A 366 17.23 1.65 2.69
C PHE A 366 17.26 0.98 1.31
N GLN A 367 16.51 1.48 0.34
CA GLN A 367 16.52 0.97 -1.03
C GLN A 367 17.92 1.08 -1.67
N ASP A 368 18.63 2.19 -1.45
CA ASP A 368 20.01 2.38 -1.92
C ASP A 368 20.96 1.39 -1.25
N THR A 369 20.79 1.12 0.06
CA THR A 369 21.61 0.12 0.75
C THR A 369 21.35 -1.30 0.24
N ILE A 370 20.10 -1.64 -0.06
CA ILE A 370 19.73 -2.92 -0.68
C ILE A 370 20.38 -3.04 -2.05
N ALA A 371 20.23 -2.02 -2.91
CA ALA A 371 20.82 -2.00 -4.24
C ALA A 371 22.35 -2.14 -4.20
N ARG A 372 23.02 -1.50 -3.24
CA ARG A 372 24.47 -1.64 -3.03
C ARG A 372 24.85 -3.08 -2.66
N LEU A 373 24.12 -3.70 -1.74
CA LEU A 373 24.37 -5.08 -1.31
C LEU A 373 24.08 -6.09 -2.43
N GLU A 374 23.02 -5.87 -3.22
CA GLU A 374 22.72 -6.68 -4.40
C GLU A 374 23.83 -6.59 -5.44
N ALA A 375 24.37 -5.39 -5.69
CA ALA A 375 25.51 -5.19 -6.57
C ALA A 375 26.78 -5.88 -6.06
N GLU A 376 27.04 -5.85 -4.75
CA GLU A 376 28.16 -6.55 -4.12
C GLU A 376 28.02 -8.08 -4.26
N ILE A 377 26.82 -8.62 -4.05
CA ILE A 377 26.52 -10.04 -4.29
C ILE A 377 26.73 -10.41 -5.75
N ALA A 378 26.29 -9.57 -6.70
CA ALA A 378 26.49 -9.81 -8.13
C ALA A 378 27.99 -9.85 -8.47
N ASN A 379 28.76 -8.88 -7.99
CA ASN A 379 30.22 -8.83 -8.20
C ASN A 379 30.93 -10.07 -7.63
N MET A 380 30.56 -10.51 -6.42
CA MET A 380 31.13 -11.72 -5.81
C MET A 380 30.78 -13.00 -6.59
N LYS A 381 29.57 -13.06 -7.18
CA LYS A 381 29.18 -14.18 -8.07
C LYS A 381 30.01 -14.19 -9.35
N ASP A 382 30.23 -13.04 -9.97
CA ASP A 382 31.05 -12.90 -11.17
C ASP A 382 32.50 -13.30 -10.90
N GLU A 383 33.04 -12.88 -9.76
CA GLU A 383 34.39 -13.23 -9.33
C GLU A 383 34.53 -14.74 -9.05
N MET A 384 33.53 -15.35 -8.39
CA MET A 384 33.48 -16.80 -8.22
C MET A 384 33.43 -17.53 -9.57
N ALA A 385 32.62 -17.03 -10.52
CA ALA A 385 32.55 -17.59 -11.86
C ALA A 385 33.86 -17.42 -12.64
N ARG A 386 34.62 -16.35 -12.39
CA ARG A 386 35.97 -16.14 -12.94
C ARG A 386 36.95 -17.16 -12.39
N HIS A 387 37.01 -17.33 -11.07
CA HIS A 387 37.88 -18.33 -10.44
C HIS A 387 37.57 -19.74 -10.93
N LEU A 388 36.29 -20.12 -11.05
CA LEU A 388 35.91 -21.44 -11.58
C LEU A 388 36.43 -21.67 -13.00
N ARG A 389 36.42 -20.65 -13.86
CA ARG A 389 37.03 -20.72 -15.20
C ARG A 389 38.54 -20.91 -15.13
N GLU A 390 39.22 -20.12 -14.30
CA GLU A 390 40.67 -20.23 -14.11
C GLU A 390 41.10 -21.60 -13.55
N TYR A 391 40.32 -22.16 -12.62
CA TYR A 391 40.53 -23.50 -12.12
C TYR A 391 40.35 -24.57 -13.21
N GLN A 392 39.33 -24.43 -14.05
CA GLN A 392 39.13 -25.35 -15.18
C GLN A 392 40.28 -25.26 -16.19
N ASP A 393 40.75 -24.05 -16.51
CA ASP A 393 41.88 -23.86 -17.42
C ASP A 393 43.17 -24.46 -16.86
N LEU A 394 43.45 -24.27 -15.57
CA LEU A 394 44.59 -24.87 -14.90
C LEU A 394 44.49 -26.41 -14.88
N LEU A 395 43.30 -26.94 -14.63
CA LEU A 395 43.04 -28.37 -14.70
C LEU A 395 43.31 -28.92 -16.11
N ASN A 396 42.86 -28.21 -17.15
CA ASN A 396 43.10 -28.58 -18.55
C ASN A 396 44.62 -28.63 -18.84
N VAL A 397 45.39 -27.65 -18.38
CA VAL A 397 46.86 -27.65 -18.51
C VAL A 397 47.48 -28.82 -17.76
N LYS A 398 47.04 -29.11 -16.53
CA LYS A 398 47.51 -30.26 -15.76
C LYS A 398 47.24 -31.58 -16.49
N MET A 399 46.06 -31.74 -17.08
CA MET A 399 45.73 -32.92 -17.87
C MET A 399 46.62 -33.05 -19.11
N ALA A 400 46.91 -31.95 -19.80
CA ALA A 400 47.84 -31.95 -20.93
C ALA A 400 49.24 -32.40 -20.49
N LEU A 401 49.74 -31.89 -19.35
CA LEU A 401 51.03 -32.30 -18.78
C LEU A 401 51.04 -33.78 -18.36
N ASP A 402 49.96 -34.30 -17.78
CA ASP A 402 49.87 -35.73 -17.45
C ASP A 402 49.98 -36.60 -18.72
N VAL A 403 49.34 -36.17 -19.81
CA VAL A 403 49.44 -36.84 -21.12
C VAL A 403 50.87 -36.77 -21.64
N GLU A 404 51.53 -35.61 -21.57
CA GLU A 404 52.94 -35.47 -21.94
C GLU A 404 53.85 -36.37 -21.10
N ILE A 405 53.65 -36.44 -19.77
CA ILE A 405 54.42 -37.34 -18.90
C ILE A 405 54.19 -38.79 -19.28
N ALA A 406 52.94 -39.17 -19.59
CA ALA A 406 52.61 -40.53 -20.03
C ALA A 406 53.26 -40.86 -21.38
N THR A 407 53.29 -39.93 -22.33
CA THR A 407 53.99 -40.14 -23.60
C THR A 407 55.50 -40.22 -23.39
N TYR A 408 56.11 -39.32 -22.60
CA TYR A 408 57.54 -39.40 -22.26
C TYR A 408 57.89 -40.75 -21.61
N ARG A 409 57.09 -41.22 -20.63
CA ARG A 409 57.27 -42.56 -20.01
C ARG A 409 57.22 -43.68 -21.06
N LYS A 410 56.23 -43.65 -21.96
CA LYS A 410 56.11 -44.66 -23.02
C LYS A 410 57.28 -44.64 -24.01
N LEU A 411 57.82 -43.47 -24.36
CA LEU A 411 59.03 -43.37 -25.18
C LEU A 411 60.26 -43.93 -24.45
N LEU A 412 60.41 -43.63 -23.15
CA LEU A 412 61.49 -44.16 -22.31
C LEU A 412 61.41 -45.70 -22.18
N GLU A 413 60.24 -46.25 -21.91
CA GLU A 413 59.98 -47.70 -21.91
C GLU A 413 60.25 -48.34 -23.29
N GLY A 414 59.96 -47.61 -24.38
CA GLY A 414 60.28 -48.02 -25.75
C GLY A 414 61.77 -48.04 -26.08
N GLU A 415 62.57 -47.16 -25.48
CA GLU A 415 64.04 -47.15 -25.59
C GLU A 415 64.67 -48.23 -24.70
N GLU A 416 64.15 -48.46 -23.49
CA GLU A 416 64.54 -49.62 -22.65
C GLU A 416 64.25 -50.94 -23.37
N SER A 417 63.19 -51.01 -24.19
CA SER A 417 62.86 -52.17 -25.03
C SER A 417 63.81 -52.36 -26.24
N ARG A 418 64.56 -51.34 -26.67
CA ARG A 418 65.61 -51.49 -27.71
C ARG A 418 66.96 -51.88 -27.12
N ILE A 419 67.24 -51.44 -25.89
CA ILE A 419 68.47 -51.78 -25.17
C ILE A 419 68.41 -53.20 -24.56
N THR A 420 67.21 -53.77 -24.43
CA THR A 420 67.00 -55.12 -23.89
C THR A 420 66.29 -56.03 -24.90
N LEU A 421 66.98 -57.06 -25.41
CA LEU A 421 66.41 -58.22 -26.10
C LEU A 421 66.68 -59.48 -25.27
N PRO A 422 65.83 -60.52 -25.29
CA PRO A 422 64.40 -60.56 -24.98
C PRO A 422 64.11 -61.50 -23.79
N MET A 423 62.97 -61.31 -23.11
CA MET A 423 62.27 -62.46 -22.51
C MET A 423 60.76 -62.25 -22.65
N GLN A 424 60.15 -63.17 -23.40
CA GLN A 424 58.74 -63.17 -23.77
C GLN A 424 57.83 -63.43 -22.56
N THR A 425 56.70 -62.74 -22.52
CA THR A 425 55.40 -63.40 -22.29
C THR A 425 54.28 -62.58 -22.93
N TYR A 426 53.53 -63.25 -23.79
CA TYR A 426 52.35 -62.77 -24.52
C TYR A 426 51.19 -62.45 -23.56
N SER A 427 50.35 -61.47 -23.88
CA SER A 427 49.01 -61.73 -24.44
C SER A 427 48.10 -60.50 -24.47
N THR A 428 47.39 -60.41 -25.61
CA THR A 428 46.03 -59.90 -25.84
C THR A 428 45.76 -58.41 -26.08
N ILE A 429 45.50 -58.17 -27.37
CA ILE A 429 44.82 -57.05 -28.00
C ILE A 429 43.30 -57.23 -27.86
N SER A 430 42.56 -56.16 -27.55
CA SER A 430 41.18 -55.93 -28.02
C SER A 430 40.89 -54.42 -27.95
N PHE A 431 40.85 -53.68 -29.07
CA PHE A 431 39.69 -53.50 -29.96
C PHE A 431 38.45 -52.95 -29.22
N ARG A 432 38.18 -51.63 -29.33
CA ARG A 432 37.00 -51.11 -30.06
C ARG A 432 36.95 -49.57 -30.05
N GLU A 433 37.03 -49.03 -31.25
CA GLU A 433 36.70 -47.67 -31.64
C GLU A 433 35.17 -47.53 -31.73
N THR A 434 34.59 -46.50 -31.10
CA THR A 434 33.25 -45.98 -31.44
C THR A 434 33.25 -44.46 -31.36
N SER A 435 33.24 -43.84 -32.53
CA SER A 435 32.94 -42.43 -32.79
C SER A 435 31.46 -42.10 -32.45
N PRO A 436 31.12 -40.84 -32.08
CA PRO A 436 29.78 -40.45 -31.67
C PRO A 436 28.94 -39.92 -32.84
N GLU A 437 27.69 -40.37 -32.98
CA GLU A 437 26.70 -39.72 -33.84
C GLU A 437 25.65 -38.98 -33.01
N HIS A 438 25.64 -37.66 -33.20
CA HIS A 438 24.55 -36.76 -32.86
C HIS A 438 23.36 -37.00 -33.79
N GLN A 439 22.19 -37.30 -33.23
CA GLN A 439 20.92 -37.04 -33.91
C GLN A 439 19.94 -36.43 -32.90
N GLN A 440 19.95 -35.09 -32.81
CA GLN A 440 18.87 -34.34 -32.21
C GLN A 440 17.60 -34.54 -33.06
N ARG A 441 16.63 -35.28 -32.53
CA ARG A 441 15.27 -35.29 -33.03
C ARG A 441 14.42 -34.48 -32.06
N ALA A 442 14.15 -33.23 -32.41
CA ALA A 442 13.16 -32.41 -31.72
C ALA A 442 11.78 -33.07 -31.89
N SER A 443 11.22 -33.57 -30.81
CA SER A 443 9.82 -34.00 -30.75
C SER A 443 8.95 -32.81 -30.31
N GLU A 444 8.17 -32.26 -31.25
CA GLU A 444 7.13 -31.27 -30.96
C GLU A 444 6.00 -31.90 -30.13
N THR A 445 6.00 -31.63 -28.83
CA THR A 445 4.90 -31.92 -27.92
C THR A 445 3.76 -30.93 -28.17
N HIS A 446 2.70 -31.39 -28.83
CA HIS A 446 1.44 -30.65 -28.95
C HIS A 446 0.66 -30.72 -27.62
N SER A 447 0.74 -29.68 -26.79
CA SER A 447 -0.13 -29.56 -25.60
C SER A 447 -1.56 -29.20 -26.03
N LYS A 448 -2.46 -30.19 -26.00
CA LYS A 448 -3.92 -29.95 -26.07
C LYS A 448 -4.38 -29.43 -24.71
N LYS A 449 -4.84 -28.17 -24.64
CA LYS A 449 -5.55 -27.64 -23.46
C LYS A 449 -7.05 -27.78 -23.70
N THR A 450 -7.71 -28.59 -22.87
CA THR A 450 -9.17 -28.65 -22.76
C THR A 450 -9.62 -27.58 -21.76
N VAL A 451 -10.59 -26.76 -22.15
CA VAL A 451 -11.20 -25.75 -21.28
C VAL A 451 -12.62 -26.19 -20.99
N LEU A 452 -12.94 -26.36 -19.70
CA LEU A 452 -14.29 -26.65 -19.22
C LEU A 452 -14.97 -25.32 -18.90
N ILE A 453 -16.00 -24.98 -19.67
CA ILE A 453 -16.82 -23.79 -19.42
C ILE A 453 -18.07 -24.26 -18.69
N LYS A 454 -18.23 -23.79 -17.45
CA LYS A 454 -19.38 -24.08 -16.60
C LYS A 454 -20.24 -22.84 -16.51
N THR A 455 -21.41 -22.88 -17.13
CA THR A 455 -22.38 -21.79 -17.06
C THR A 455 -23.32 -22.07 -15.89
N ILE A 456 -23.42 -21.10 -14.98
CA ILE A 456 -24.24 -21.20 -13.77
C ILE A 456 -25.31 -20.11 -13.86
N GLU A 457 -26.57 -20.52 -13.96
CA GLU A 457 -27.70 -19.60 -13.87
C GLU A 457 -28.11 -19.47 -12.40
N THR A 458 -28.17 -18.24 -11.91
CA THR A 458 -28.58 -17.89 -10.54
C THR A 458 -29.77 -16.95 -10.59
N ARG A 459 -30.75 -17.20 -9.73
CA ARG A 459 -31.88 -16.31 -9.48
C ARG A 459 -32.03 -16.21 -7.97
N ASP A 460 -32.03 -15.00 -7.44
CA ASP A 460 -32.14 -14.69 -6.01
C ASP A 460 -31.09 -15.38 -5.11
N GLY A 461 -29.86 -15.53 -5.62
CA GLY A 461 -28.72 -16.01 -4.84
C GLY A 461 -28.62 -17.53 -4.65
N GLU A 462 -29.58 -18.31 -5.17
CA GLU A 462 -29.51 -19.77 -5.17
C GLU A 462 -29.32 -20.33 -6.60
N VAL A 463 -28.45 -21.34 -6.74
CA VAL A 463 -28.09 -21.93 -8.05
C VAL A 463 -29.17 -22.92 -8.47
N THR A 464 -29.95 -22.58 -9.51
CA THR A 464 -31.09 -23.40 -9.95
C THR A 464 -30.75 -24.38 -11.07
N HIS A 465 -29.70 -24.12 -11.87
CA HIS A 465 -29.26 -25.03 -12.92
C HIS A 465 -27.76 -24.92 -13.22
N THR A 466 -27.10 -26.06 -13.42
CA THR A 466 -25.68 -26.12 -13.84
C THR A 466 -25.54 -26.95 -15.11
N HIS A 467 -25.09 -26.32 -16.19
CA HIS A 467 -24.79 -27.00 -17.45
C HIS A 467 -23.28 -26.92 -17.74
N THR A 468 -22.68 -28.06 -18.11
CA THR A 468 -21.24 -28.14 -18.41
C THR A 468 -21.07 -28.64 -19.84
N HIS A 469 -20.42 -27.82 -20.68
CA HIS A 469 -20.12 -28.19 -22.07
C HIS A 469 -18.60 -28.19 -22.31
N THR A 470 -18.10 -29.23 -22.98
CA THR A 470 -16.67 -29.39 -23.28
C THR A 470 -16.40 -28.85 -24.67
N HIS A 471 -15.69 -27.71 -24.76
CA HIS A 471 -15.29 -27.15 -26.05
C HIS A 471 -13.82 -27.46 -26.34
N THR A 472 -13.54 -28.08 -27.49
CA THR A 472 -12.18 -28.42 -27.92
C THR A 472 -11.77 -27.44 -29.03
N HIS A 473 -10.82 -26.54 -28.73
CA HIS A 473 -10.29 -25.62 -29.73
C HIS A 473 -9.07 -26.24 -30.43
N THR A 474 -9.15 -26.40 -31.75
CA THR A 474 -8.02 -26.83 -32.59
C THR A 474 -7.32 -25.58 -33.12
N HIS A 475 -6.08 -25.32 -32.72
CA HIS A 475 -5.30 -24.19 -33.23
C HIS A 475 -4.46 -24.65 -34.43
N THR A 476 -4.85 -24.23 -35.63
CA THR A 476 -4.07 -24.47 -36.87
C THR A 476 -3.11 -23.29 -37.06
N HIS A 477 -1.81 -23.51 -36.93
CA HIS A 477 -0.80 -22.47 -37.17
C HIS A 477 -0.53 -22.37 -38.69
N THR A 478 -1.09 -21.35 -39.36
CA THR A 478 -0.74 -21.03 -40.75
C THR A 478 0.53 -20.19 -40.77
N HIS A 479 1.59 -20.69 -41.39
CA HIS A 479 2.88 -20.00 -41.51
C HIS A 479 2.80 -18.96 -42.65
N THR A 480 2.74 -17.66 -42.33
CA THR A 480 2.86 -16.59 -43.33
C THR A 480 4.34 -16.23 -43.49
N HIS A 481 4.92 -16.55 -44.65
CA HIS A 481 6.30 -16.20 -44.99
C HIS A 481 6.36 -14.71 -45.37
N THR A 482 7.01 -13.88 -44.56
CA THR A 482 7.28 -12.48 -44.92
C THR A 482 8.46 -12.43 -45.89
N HIS A 483 8.18 -12.21 -47.17
CA HIS A 483 9.19 -11.88 -48.16
C HIS A 483 9.32 -10.35 -48.22
N THR A 484 10.47 -9.82 -47.81
CA THR A 484 10.83 -8.41 -48.03
C THR A 484 11.01 -8.20 -49.53
N GLN A 485 10.11 -7.44 -50.15
CA GLN A 485 10.30 -6.85 -51.48
C GLN A 485 10.14 -5.34 -51.37
N ASN A 486 11.22 -4.64 -51.70
CA ASN A 486 11.24 -3.21 -51.97
C ASN A 486 10.29 -2.89 -53.13
N ASN A 487 9.31 -2.02 -52.92
CA ASN A 487 8.87 -1.09 -53.96
C ASN A 487 8.18 0.13 -53.37
N LEU A 488 8.66 1.30 -53.81
CA LEU A 488 8.10 2.62 -53.60
C LEU A 488 6.67 2.68 -54.14
N ASN A 489 5.74 3.26 -53.38
CA ASN A 489 4.83 4.27 -53.91
C ASN A 489 4.07 5.03 -52.81
N PHE A 490 4.20 6.35 -52.92
CA PHE A 490 3.55 7.40 -52.16
C PHE A 490 2.02 7.34 -52.33
N ARG A 491 1.26 7.34 -51.22
CA ARG A 491 -0.04 8.06 -51.13
C ARG A 491 -0.28 8.56 -49.71
N HIS A 492 -0.28 9.89 -49.61
CA HIS A 492 -0.71 10.68 -48.46
C HIS A 492 -2.24 10.60 -48.35
N THR A 493 -2.76 10.24 -47.18
CA THR A 493 -4.12 10.61 -46.76
C THR A 493 -4.08 11.03 -45.31
N SER A 494 -4.15 12.35 -45.11
CA SER A 494 -4.36 13.01 -43.83
C SER A 494 -5.79 12.76 -43.35
N PHE A 495 -5.98 12.41 -42.07
CA PHE A 495 -7.29 12.52 -41.42
C PHE A 495 -7.16 13.42 -40.20
N VAL A 496 -7.86 14.55 -40.27
CA VAL A 496 -7.99 15.57 -39.21
C VAL A 496 -9.32 15.33 -38.49
N ILE A 497 -9.28 15.59 -37.19
CA ILE A 497 -10.22 15.38 -36.08
C ILE A 497 -11.64 15.92 -36.32
N GLN A 498 -12.66 15.28 -35.72
CA GLN A 498 -13.84 15.97 -35.17
C GLN A 498 -14.18 15.49 -33.74
N PRO A 499 -14.46 16.40 -32.80
CA PRO A 499 -14.93 16.06 -31.45
C PRO A 499 -16.45 15.79 -31.43
N VAL A 500 -16.84 14.85 -30.55
CA VAL A 500 -18.23 14.45 -30.29
C VAL A 500 -18.99 15.60 -29.64
N GLN A 501 -20.12 16.00 -30.24
CA GLN A 501 -21.08 16.93 -29.67
C GLN A 501 -21.86 16.27 -28.52
N THR A 502 -21.81 16.85 -27.33
CA THR A 502 -22.73 16.60 -26.23
C THR A 502 -24.11 17.16 -26.55
N SER A 503 -25.12 16.30 -26.70
CA SER A 503 -26.52 16.70 -26.76
C SER A 503 -27.09 16.83 -25.34
N VAL A 504 -27.32 18.07 -24.91
CA VAL A 504 -28.13 18.39 -23.73
C VAL A 504 -29.60 18.29 -24.16
N SER A 505 -30.29 17.24 -23.72
CA SER A 505 -31.74 17.13 -23.87
C SER A 505 -32.42 17.99 -22.81
N THR A 506 -32.96 19.14 -23.24
CA THR A 506 -33.80 20.00 -22.39
C THR A 506 -35.25 19.58 -22.61
N ALA A 507 -35.88 18.97 -21.61
CA ALA A 507 -37.31 18.68 -21.62
C ALA A 507 -38.09 19.92 -21.11
N PRO A 508 -39.19 20.33 -21.77
CA PRO A 508 -39.97 21.49 -21.34
C PRO A 508 -40.98 21.14 -20.24
N CYS A 509 -41.03 21.97 -19.20
CA CYS A 509 -42.12 22.04 -18.23
C CYS A 509 -43.46 22.23 -18.94
N ARG A 510 -44.40 21.30 -18.72
CA ARG A 510 -45.83 21.55 -18.96
C ARG A 510 -46.47 22.12 -17.70
N SER A 511 -46.86 23.38 -17.82
CA SER A 511 -47.92 24.02 -17.05
C SER A 511 -49.23 23.23 -17.19
N ALA A 512 -49.85 22.91 -16.06
CA ALA A 512 -51.26 22.54 -15.98
C ALA A 512 -51.89 23.36 -14.84
N TYR A 513 -52.31 24.57 -15.20
CA TYR A 513 -53.49 25.20 -14.62
C TYR A 513 -54.68 24.75 -15.47
N GLU A 514 -55.67 24.09 -14.86
CA GLU A 514 -57.10 24.29 -15.16
C GLU A 514 -57.98 23.43 -14.23
N LEU A 515 -58.85 24.16 -13.50
CA LEU A 515 -60.11 23.81 -12.80
C LEU A 515 -60.08 22.90 -11.57
#